data_AF-A0A7Y5VZR5-F1
#
_entry.id   AF-A0A7Y5VZR5-F1
#
_cell.length_a   1.000
_cell.length_b   1.000
_cell.length_c   1.000
_cell.angle_alpha   90.00
_cell.angle_beta   90.00
_cell.angle_gamma   90.00
#
_symmetry.space_group_name_H-M   'P 1'
#
loop_
_entity.id
_entity.type
_entity.pdbx_description
1 polymer ?
#
loop_
_entity_poly.entity_id
_entity_poly.type
_entity_poly.pdbx_seq_one_letter_code
_entity_poly.pdbx_strand_id
1 'polypeptide(L)'
;MSADACLAFYGLRFEVEPDEIEGLEARSDYRMVAAKKAGLKHFWANFASPGERYLLFVGAQLAVLAPEEESEVAIPSADLQALMESARAKLQITGLPGDPSLYFQWIPDA
;
A
#
# COMPACT_ATOMS: atom_id res chain seq x y z
N MET A 1 -18.09 -14.92 -4.56
CA MET A 1 -18.57 -13.54 -4.38
C MET A 1 -17.57 -12.94 -3.42
N SER A 2 -16.56 -12.26 -3.95
CA SER A 2 -15.65 -11.51 -3.08
C SER A 2 -16.42 -10.28 -2.63
N ALA A 3 -16.06 -9.67 -1.52
CA ALA A 3 -16.69 -8.43 -1.10
C ALA A 3 -15.69 -7.29 -1.20
N ASP A 4 -16.20 -6.06 -1.28
CA ASP A 4 -15.37 -4.86 -1.27
C ASP A 4 -14.42 -4.89 -0.06
N ALA A 5 -13.14 -4.65 -0.31
CA ALA A 5 -12.13 -4.57 0.74
C ALA A 5 -11.67 -3.13 0.92
N CYS A 6 -11.32 -2.72 2.15
CA CYS A 6 -10.74 -1.40 2.42
C CYS A 6 -9.30 -1.56 2.89
N LEU A 7 -8.36 -1.03 2.10
CA LEU A 7 -6.96 -0.93 2.46
C LEU A 7 -6.71 0.31 3.32
N ALA A 8 -6.17 0.12 4.52
CA ALA A 8 -5.59 1.18 5.35
C ALA A 8 -4.06 1.10 5.30
N PHE A 9 -3.40 2.16 4.83
CA PHE A 9 -1.96 2.14 4.56
C PHE A 9 -1.32 3.51 4.83
N TYR A 10 -0.16 3.53 5.48
CA TYR A 10 0.65 4.75 5.62
C TYR A 10 1.91 4.67 4.76
N GLY A 11 2.08 5.60 3.83
CA GLY A 11 3.28 5.64 2.99
C GLY A 11 3.10 6.42 1.71
N LEU A 12 3.82 6.02 0.67
CA LEU A 12 3.72 6.58 -0.67
C LEU A 12 2.71 5.78 -1.50
N ARG A 13 1.99 6.47 -2.39
CA ARG A 13 1.06 5.88 -3.35
C ARG A 13 1.47 6.28 -4.76
N PHE A 14 1.56 5.30 -5.65
CA PHE A 14 1.86 5.47 -7.05
C PHE A 14 0.71 4.93 -7.89
N GLU A 15 0.35 5.64 -8.95
CA GLU A 15 -0.40 5.04 -10.04
C GLU A 15 0.57 4.18 -10.86
N VAL A 16 0.08 3.04 -11.32
CA VAL A 16 0.86 2.05 -12.06
C VAL A 16 0.42 2.11 -13.51
N GLU A 17 1.37 2.38 -14.39
CA GLU A 17 1.14 2.35 -15.83
C GLU A 17 1.13 0.90 -16.37
N PRO A 18 0.43 0.62 -17.48
CA PRO A 18 0.32 -0.75 -18.01
C PRO A 18 1.66 -1.45 -18.30
N ASP A 19 2.68 -0.70 -18.69
CA ASP A 19 4.04 -1.20 -18.97
C ASP A 19 4.85 -1.52 -17.70
N GLU A 20 4.41 -1.04 -16.54
CA GLU A 20 5.03 -1.35 -15.25
C GLU A 20 4.49 -2.64 -14.60
N ILE A 21 3.32 -3.13 -15.06
CA ILE A 21 2.60 -4.26 -14.45
C ILE A 21 3.46 -5.52 -14.41
N GLU A 22 4.12 -5.88 -15.51
CA GLU A 22 4.97 -7.07 -15.58
C GLU A 22 6.10 -7.02 -14.53
N GLY A 23 6.66 -5.82 -14.30
CA GLY A 23 7.68 -5.60 -13.28
C GLY A 23 7.15 -5.78 -11.85
N LEU A 24 5.90 -5.40 -11.60
CA LEU A 24 5.25 -5.60 -10.29
C LEU A 24 4.91 -7.07 -10.04
N GLU A 25 4.37 -7.76 -11.05
CA GLU A 25 4.10 -9.20 -10.99
C GLU A 25 5.37 -10.01 -10.75
N ALA A 26 6.44 -9.69 -11.47
CA ALA A 26 7.76 -10.30 -11.31
C ALA A 26 8.50 -9.84 -10.04
N ARG A 27 7.95 -8.89 -9.27
CA ARG A 27 8.58 -8.26 -8.09
C ARG A 27 9.95 -7.64 -8.38
N SER A 28 10.17 -7.19 -9.61
CA SER A 28 11.39 -6.55 -10.09
C SER A 28 11.29 -5.02 -10.14
N ASP A 29 10.08 -4.46 -9.99
CA ASP A 29 9.86 -3.01 -9.92
C ASP A 29 10.76 -2.34 -8.87
N TYR A 30 11.38 -1.21 -9.26
CA TYR A 30 12.38 -0.54 -8.43
C TYR A 30 11.81 -0.04 -7.09
N ARG A 31 10.53 0.33 -7.04
CA ARG A 31 9.84 0.81 -5.83
C ARG A 31 9.65 -0.35 -4.85
N MET A 32 9.27 -1.54 -5.34
CA MET A 32 9.16 -2.76 -4.53
C MET A 32 10.53 -3.22 -4.01
N VAL A 33 11.55 -3.20 -4.86
CA VAL A 33 12.92 -3.55 -4.48
C VAL A 33 13.45 -2.59 -3.42
N ALA A 34 13.22 -1.27 -3.59
CA ALA A 34 13.60 -0.26 -2.61
C ALA A 34 12.86 -0.45 -1.27
N ALA A 35 11.55 -0.70 -1.33
CA ALA A 35 10.74 -1.01 -0.14
C ALA A 35 11.32 -2.19 0.64
N LYS A 36 11.61 -3.30 -0.06
CA LYS A 36 12.18 -4.50 0.53
C LYS A 36 13.54 -4.24 1.18
N LYS A 37 14.42 -3.49 0.52
CA LYS A 37 15.75 -3.12 1.05
C LYS A 37 15.64 -2.27 2.32
N ALA A 38 14.65 -1.38 2.41
CA ALA A 38 14.40 -0.55 3.59
C ALA A 38 13.55 -1.25 4.68
N GLY A 39 13.14 -2.51 4.48
CA GLY A 39 12.27 -3.23 5.42
C GLY A 39 10.88 -2.59 5.54
N LEU A 40 10.36 -2.05 4.43
CA LEU A 40 9.01 -1.53 4.28
C LEU A 40 8.09 -2.60 3.69
N LYS A 41 6.79 -2.46 3.94
CA LYS A 41 5.74 -3.20 3.28
C LYS A 41 5.37 -2.51 1.97
N HIS A 42 4.68 -3.26 1.12
CA HIS A 42 4.16 -2.80 -0.15
C HIS A 42 2.88 -3.58 -0.46
N PHE A 43 1.96 -2.94 -1.17
CA PHE A 43 0.69 -3.52 -1.58
C PHE A 43 0.33 -2.96 -2.95
N TRP A 44 -0.07 -3.80 -3.90
CA TRP A 44 -0.59 -3.32 -5.17
C TRP A 44 -1.76 -4.18 -5.64
N ALA A 45 -2.75 -3.54 -6.25
CA ALA A 45 -3.96 -4.18 -6.76
C ALA A 45 -4.64 -3.27 -7.79
N ASN A 46 -5.67 -3.79 -8.46
CA ASN A 46 -6.62 -2.97 -9.23
C ASN A 46 -7.65 -2.36 -8.26
N PHE A 47 -7.81 -1.03 -8.29
CA PHE A 47 -8.74 -0.26 -7.47
C PHE A 47 -9.92 0.33 -8.28
N ALA A 48 -10.13 -0.13 -9.52
CA ALA A 48 -11.28 0.27 -10.34
C ALA A 48 -12.23 -0.90 -10.60
N SER A 49 -13.53 -0.60 -10.60
CA SER A 49 -14.60 -1.45 -11.13
C SER A 49 -15.77 -0.58 -11.60
N PRO A 50 -16.16 -0.59 -12.90
CA PRO A 50 -15.49 -1.28 -14.01
C PRO A 50 -14.19 -0.58 -14.45
N GLY A 51 -13.23 -1.34 -14.96
CA GLY A 51 -11.99 -0.83 -15.57
C GLY A 51 -10.71 -1.21 -14.83
N GLU A 52 -9.61 -0.53 -15.16
CA GLU A 52 -8.28 -0.79 -14.61
C GLU A 52 -7.71 0.49 -14.03
N ARG A 53 -7.41 0.46 -12.72
CA ARG A 53 -6.63 1.47 -12.02
C ARG A 53 -5.74 0.78 -11.02
N TYR A 54 -4.53 0.44 -11.45
CA TYR A 54 -3.57 -0.18 -10.58
C TYR A 54 -2.89 0.87 -9.70
N LEU A 55 -2.89 0.62 -8.40
CA LEU A 55 -2.19 1.46 -7.42
C LEU A 55 -1.16 0.62 -6.70
N LEU A 56 0.03 1.18 -6.51
CA LEU A 56 1.09 0.63 -5.67
C LEU A 56 1.26 1.51 -4.43
N PHE A 57 1.28 0.87 -3.27
CA PHE A 57 1.57 1.46 -1.98
C PHE A 57 2.92 0.95 -1.47
N VAL A 58 3.73 1.85 -0.90
CA VAL A 58 5.02 1.54 -0.27
C VAL A 58 5.14 2.25 1.06
N GLY A 59 5.37 1.50 2.15
CA GLY A 59 5.33 2.05 3.51
C GLY A 59 4.97 1.01 4.56
N ALA A 60 3.97 1.32 5.37
CA ALA A 60 3.44 0.44 6.39
C ALA A 60 1.95 0.16 6.14
N GLN A 61 1.63 -1.12 5.96
CA GLN A 61 0.25 -1.59 5.88
C GLN A 61 -0.34 -1.65 7.29
N LEU A 62 -1.46 -0.95 7.49
CA LEU A 62 -2.14 -0.90 8.78
C LEU A 62 -3.19 -2.01 8.87
N ALA A 63 -4.02 -2.15 7.83
CA ALA A 63 -5.02 -3.20 7.74
C ALA A 63 -5.51 -3.38 6.30
N VAL A 64 -6.11 -4.55 6.05
CA VAL A 64 -7.01 -4.79 4.93
C VAL A 64 -8.32 -5.28 5.54
N LEU A 65 -9.36 -4.46 5.45
CA LEU A 65 -10.66 -4.79 6.00
C LEU A 65 -11.51 -5.44 4.91
N ALA A 66 -11.87 -6.70 5.08
CA ALA A 66 -12.73 -7.44 4.16
C ALA A 66 -13.52 -8.49 4.95
N PRO A 67 -14.67 -8.97 4.45
CA PRO A 67 -15.44 -10.01 5.14
C PRO A 67 -14.67 -11.30 5.42
N GLU A 68 -13.70 -11.64 4.57
CA GLU A 68 -12.79 -12.78 4.76
C GLU A 68 -11.55 -12.47 5.60
N GLU A 69 -11.31 -11.19 5.90
CA GLU A 69 -10.14 -10.70 6.63
C GLU A 69 -10.56 -10.08 7.97
N GLU A 70 -9.98 -8.95 8.36
CA GLU A 70 -10.36 -8.22 9.57
C GLU A 70 -11.63 -7.41 9.32
N SER A 71 -12.62 -7.51 10.21
CA SER A 71 -13.79 -6.64 10.19
C SER A 71 -13.56 -5.31 10.91
N GLU A 72 -12.55 -5.25 11.79
CA GLU A 72 -12.17 -4.07 12.57
C GLU A 72 -10.65 -4.10 12.82
N VAL A 73 -10.03 -2.92 12.75
CA VAL A 73 -8.67 -2.70 13.26
C VAL A 73 -8.68 -1.54 14.26
N ALA A 74 -8.11 -1.76 15.43
CA ALA A 74 -7.93 -0.73 16.45
C ALA A 74 -6.44 -0.59 16.77
N ILE A 75 -5.84 0.52 16.33
CA ILE A 75 -4.44 0.84 16.59
C ILE A 75 -4.40 1.99 17.61
N PRO A 76 -3.80 1.79 18.79
CA PRO A 76 -3.59 2.89 19.75
C PRO A 76 -2.85 4.05 19.09
N SER A 77 -3.22 5.29 19.45
CA SER A 77 -2.63 6.49 18.84
C SER A 77 -1.10 6.55 18.96
N ALA A 78 -0.56 6.10 20.10
CA ALA A 78 0.87 6.00 20.33
C ALA A 78 1.56 5.01 19.36
N ASP A 79 0.94 3.86 19.13
CA ASP A 79 1.47 2.83 18.22
C ASP A 79 1.36 3.28 16.76
N LEU A 80 0.25 3.94 16.40
CA LEU A 80 0.07 4.52 15.08
C LEU A 80 1.15 5.57 14.80
N GLN A 81 1.40 6.48 15.76
CA GLN A 81 2.45 7.49 15.62
C GLN A 81 3.83 6.84 15.46
N ALA A 82 4.17 5.87 16.31
CA ALA A 82 5.46 5.17 16.22
C ALA A 82 5.65 4.44 14.88
N LEU A 83 4.59 3.81 14.37
CA LEU A 83 4.58 3.16 13.07
C LEU A 83 4.78 4.17 11.94
N MET A 84 4.09 5.31 11.97
CA MET A 84 4.23 6.37 10.98
C MET A 84 5.63 6.99 10.97
N GLU A 85 6.21 7.26 12.14
CA GLU A 85 7.57 7.80 12.27
C GLU A 85 8.61 6.80 11.73
N SER A 86 8.49 5.53 12.09
CA SER A 86 9.35 4.45 11.59
C SER A 86 9.26 4.30 10.07
N ALA A 87 8.05 4.29 9.52
CA ALA A 87 7.81 4.21 8.08
C ALA A 87 8.39 5.43 7.34
N ARG A 88 8.21 6.63 7.88
CA ARG A 88 8.76 7.88 7.31
C ARG A 88 10.28 7.84 7.26
N ALA A 89 10.94 7.45 8.35
CA ALA A 89 12.40 7.35 8.38
C ALA A 89 12.93 6.35 7.34
N LYS A 90 12.27 5.20 7.20
CA LYS A 90 12.61 4.19 6.18
C LYS A 90 12.36 4.67 4.76
N LEU A 91 11.26 5.37 4.50
CA LEU A 91 10.94 5.95 3.19
C LEU A 91 11.94 7.03 2.77
N GLN A 92 12.46 7.82 3.70
CA GLN A 92 13.53 8.77 3.39
C GLN A 92 14.80 8.10 2.88
N ILE A 93 15.13 6.91 3.39
CA ILE A 93 16.30 6.14 2.96
C ILE A 93 16.12 5.56 1.55
N THR A 94 14.89 5.28 1.10
CA THR A 94 14.66 4.71 -0.24
C THR A 94 14.85 5.72 -1.36
N GLY A 95 14.77 7.02 -1.07
CA GLY A 95 14.84 8.09 -2.07
C GLY A 95 13.66 8.11 -3.04
N LEU A 96 12.57 7.39 -2.72
CA LEU A 96 11.37 7.40 -3.55
C LEU A 96 10.67 8.78 -3.47
N PRO A 97 10.16 9.31 -4.59
CA PRO A 97 9.54 10.62 -4.61
C PRO A 97 8.16 10.61 -3.95
N GLY A 98 7.79 11.75 -3.34
CA GLY A 98 6.46 12.00 -2.79
C GLY A 98 6.44 12.15 -1.27
N ASP A 99 5.29 12.57 -0.75
CA ASP A 99 5.08 12.80 0.69
C ASP A 99 4.24 11.66 1.30
N PRO A 100 4.73 11.00 2.36
CA PRO A 100 4.02 9.88 2.95
C PRO A 100 2.75 10.31 3.65
N SER A 101 1.64 9.69 3.27
CA SER A 101 0.29 10.02 3.73
C SER A 101 -0.44 8.78 4.23
N LEU A 102 -1.48 9.01 5.04
CA LEU A 102 -2.40 7.96 5.46
C LEU A 102 -3.50 7.80 4.41
N TYR A 103 -3.58 6.62 3.82
CA TYR A 103 -4.53 6.26 2.78
C TYR A 103 -5.55 5.25 3.29
N PHE A 104 -6.80 5.50 2.95
CA PHE A 104 -7.91 4.55 3.03
C PHE A 104 -8.47 4.39 1.62
N GLN A 105 -8.42 3.18 1.07
CA GLN A 105 -8.78 2.93 -0.32
C GLN A 105 -9.63 1.68 -0.44
N TRP A 106 -10.79 1.83 -1.07
CA TRP A 106 -11.67 0.72 -1.38
C TRP A 106 -11.21 -0.01 -2.63
N ILE A 107 -11.09 -1.32 -2.51
CA ILE A 107 -10.86 -2.28 -3.57
C ILE A 107 -12.24 -2.87 -3.89
N PRO A 108 -12.88 -2.44 -4.98
CA PRO A 108 -14.21 -2.93 -5.33
C PRO A 108 -14.15 -4.40 -5.74
N ASP A 109 -15.24 -5.14 -5.50
CA ASP A 109 -15.45 -6.44 -6.14
C ASP A 109 -15.59 -6.26 -7.67
N ALA A 110 -15.06 -7.23 -8.42
CA ALA A 110 -15.03 -7.23 -9.88
C ALA A 110 -16.17 -8.06 -10.48
#